data_AF-A0A6N2D6H7-F1
#
_entry.id   AF-A0A6N2D6H7-F1
#
_cell.length_a   1.000
_cell.length_b   1.000
_cell.length_c   1.000
_cell.angle_alpha   90.00
_cell.angle_beta   90.00
_cell.angle_gamma   90.00
#
_symmetry.space_group_name_H-M   'P 1'
#
loop_
_entity.id
_entity.type
_entity.pdbx_description
1 polymer ?
#
loop_
_entity_poly.entity_id
_entity_poly.type
_entity_poly.pdbx_seq_one_letter_code
_entity_poly.pdbx_strand_id
1 'polypeptide(L)'
;MVHTGSPWGSAPARRHPAQRDPTLAGVLSFLFVGAGQLYNGEPGKAIGMFFGCILLWMVLLGWVVNIWSIVDAVQTAKERNQRLLPP
;
A
#
# COMPACT_ATOMS: atom_id res chain seq x y z
N MET A 1 -46.63 43.19 29.57
CA MET A 1 -47.02 42.57 28.30
C MET A 1 -45.75 42.11 27.59
N VAL A 2 -45.62 40.79 27.46
CA VAL A 2 -44.93 39.99 26.43
C VAL A 2 -43.60 40.50 25.85
N HIS A 3 -42.57 39.70 26.09
CA HIS A 3 -41.33 39.58 25.33
C HIS A 3 -41.57 39.47 23.81
N THR A 4 -40.90 40.30 23.02
CA THR A 4 -40.61 39.96 21.61
C THR A 4 -39.12 39.74 21.47
N GLY A 5 -38.72 38.46 21.53
CA GLY A 5 -37.37 38.01 21.20
C GLY A 5 -36.99 38.35 19.77
N SER A 6 -35.69 38.54 19.55
CA SER A 6 -35.06 38.80 18.26
C SER A 6 -35.54 37.83 17.16
N PRO A 7 -35.75 38.30 15.92
CA PRO A 7 -36.16 37.46 14.80
C PRO A 7 -34.97 36.60 14.38
N TRP A 8 -34.94 35.36 14.84
CA TRP A 8 -33.88 34.41 14.56
C TRP A 8 -33.74 34.15 13.06
N GLY A 9 -32.72 34.72 12.44
CA GLY A 9 -32.11 34.16 11.25
C GLY A 9 -31.27 32.97 11.69
N SER A 10 -31.76 31.75 11.45
CA SER A 10 -30.99 30.52 11.62
C SER A 10 -29.91 30.47 10.54
N ALA A 11 -28.77 31.11 10.80
CA ALA A 11 -27.58 30.95 9.98
C ALA A 11 -27.29 29.44 9.86
N PRO A 12 -27.13 28.88 8.64
CA PRO A 12 -26.85 27.47 8.49
C PRO A 12 -25.53 27.19 9.22
N ALA A 13 -25.56 26.25 10.16
CA ALA A 13 -24.35 25.77 10.83
C ALA A 13 -23.35 25.36 9.75
N ARG A 14 -22.29 26.15 9.56
CA ARG A 14 -21.20 25.79 8.66
C ARG A 14 -20.61 24.49 9.18
N ARG A 15 -20.93 23.37 8.54
CA ARG A 15 -20.25 22.11 8.78
C ARG A 15 -18.79 22.34 8.39
N HIS A 16 -17.93 22.47 9.39
CA HIS A 16 -16.49 22.44 9.15
C HIS A 16 -16.20 21.12 8.43
N PRO A 17 -15.59 21.14 7.23
CA PRO A 17 -15.16 19.89 6.61
C PRO A 17 -14.24 19.19 7.60
N ALA A 18 -14.56 17.95 7.95
CA ALA A 18 -13.79 17.15 8.89
C ALA A 18 -12.32 17.21 8.45
N GLN A 19 -11.49 17.82 9.28
CA GLN A 19 -10.07 17.99 9.01
C GLN A 19 -9.46 16.60 8.90
N ARG A 20 -9.04 16.24 7.69
CA ARG A 20 -8.41 14.97 7.42
C ARG A 20 -6.92 15.10 7.76
N ASP A 21 -6.45 14.30 8.72
CA ASP A 21 -5.06 14.31 9.18
C ASP A 21 -4.15 13.62 8.14
N PRO A 22 -3.28 14.39 7.45
CA PRO A 22 -2.40 13.85 6.42
C PRO A 22 -1.34 12.91 6.99
N THR A 23 -1.04 13.00 8.28
CA THR A 23 -0.06 12.13 8.96
C THR A 23 -0.59 10.71 9.06
N LEU A 24 -1.87 10.55 9.46
CA LEU A 24 -2.54 9.24 9.47
C LEU A 24 -2.65 8.67 8.07
N ALA A 25 -2.96 9.50 7.07
CA ALA A 25 -3.01 9.09 5.67
C ALA A 25 -1.66 8.57 5.16
N GLY A 26 -0.57 9.23 5.58
CA GLY A 26 0.81 8.83 5.26
C GLY A 26 1.19 7.50 5.92
N VAL A 27 0.91 7.33 7.21
CA VAL A 27 1.20 6.09 7.94
C VAL A 27 0.39 4.91 7.39
N LEU A 28 -0.88 5.14 7.05
CA LEU A 28 -1.72 4.12 6.43
C LEU A 28 -1.17 3.72 5.04
N SER A 29 -0.68 4.69 4.25
CA SER A 29 -0.01 4.43 2.96
C SER A 29 1.32 3.69 3.09
N PHE A 30 2.04 3.93 4.19
CA PHE A 30 3.31 3.26 4.48
C PHE A 30 3.08 1.79 4.84
N LEU A 31 1.97 1.46 5.52
CA LEU A 31 1.61 0.08 5.86
C LEU A 31 1.01 -0.69 4.66
N PHE A 32 0.28 -0.01 3.76
CA PHE A 32 -0.27 -0.61 2.53
C PHE A 32 -0.18 0.39 1.36
N VAL A 33 0.52 0.02 0.28
CA VAL A 33 0.57 0.81 -0.96
C VAL A 33 -0.85 1.15 -1.42
N GLY A 34 -1.11 2.45 -1.61
CA GLY A 34 -2.39 2.97 -2.10
C GLY A 34 -3.41 3.37 -1.01
N ALA A 35 -3.17 3.08 0.28
CA ALA A 35 -4.17 3.36 1.32
C ALA A 35 -4.43 4.86 1.59
N GLY A 36 -3.43 5.75 1.46
CA GLY A 36 -3.65 7.20 1.56
C GLY A 36 -4.39 7.77 0.37
N GLN A 37 -4.31 7.13 -0.81
CA GLN A 37 -5.13 7.52 -1.96
C GLN A 37 -6.61 7.18 -1.71
N LEU A 38 -6.90 6.06 -1.02
CA LEU A 38 -8.26 5.75 -0.54
C LEU A 38 -8.74 6.78 0.51
N TYR A 39 -7.86 7.19 1.42
CA TYR A 39 -8.18 8.22 2.43
C TYR A 39 -8.50 9.59 1.82
N ASN A 40 -7.76 9.97 0.77
CA ASN A 40 -7.97 11.21 0.03
C ASN A 40 -9.19 11.16 -0.91
N GLY A 41 -9.89 10.01 -1.01
CA GLY A 41 -11.06 9.84 -1.86
C GLY A 41 -10.74 9.60 -3.33
N GLU A 42 -9.52 9.17 -3.65
CA GLU A 42 -9.03 8.91 -5.02
C GLU A 42 -8.76 7.40 -5.25
N PRO A 43 -9.81 6.54 -5.29
CA PRO A 43 -9.64 5.09 -5.38
C PRO A 43 -8.98 4.62 -6.70
N GLY A 44 -9.16 5.36 -7.80
CA GLY A 44 -8.53 5.02 -9.08
C GLY A 44 -6.99 5.06 -9.00
N LYS A 45 -6.44 6.07 -8.31
CA LYS A 45 -5.00 6.17 -8.08
C LYS A 45 -4.50 5.09 -7.12
N ALA A 46 -5.28 4.78 -6.08
CA ALA A 46 -4.96 3.72 -5.13
C ALA A 46 -4.74 2.37 -5.83
N ILE A 47 -5.67 1.99 -6.70
CA ILE A 47 -5.63 0.74 -7.46
C ILE A 47 -4.42 0.71 -8.40
N GLY A 48 -4.17 1.80 -9.13
CA GLY A 48 -3.01 1.90 -10.02
C GLY A 48 -1.68 1.73 -9.29
N MET A 49 -1.52 2.37 -8.12
CA MET A 49 -0.31 2.25 -7.31
C MET A 49 -0.14 0.84 -6.74
N PHE A 50 -1.22 0.19 -6.30
CA PHE A 50 -1.18 -1.17 -5.77
C PHE A 50 -0.71 -2.19 -6.82
N PHE A 51 -1.32 -2.20 -8.00
CA PHE A 51 -0.90 -3.08 -9.09
C PHE A 51 0.49 -2.73 -9.62
N GLY A 52 0.83 -1.45 -9.70
CA GLY A 52 2.18 -1.00 -10.07
C GLY A 52 3.25 -1.54 -9.12
N CYS A 53 2.99 -1.53 -7.81
CA CYS A 53 3.90 -2.11 -6.82
C CYS A 53 4.06 -3.62 -6.99
N ILE A 54 2.97 -4.37 -7.18
CA ILE A 54 3.03 -5.81 -7.43
C ILE A 54 3.84 -6.12 -8.69
N LEU A 55 3.56 -5.43 -9.79
CA LEU A 55 4.25 -5.63 -11.05
C LEU A 55 5.74 -5.31 -10.92
N LEU A 56 6.07 -4.20 -10.25
CA LEU A 56 7.45 -3.81 -10.00
C LEU A 56 8.17 -4.84 -9.12
N TRP A 57 7.50 -5.38 -8.10
CA TRP A 57 8.04 -6.47 -7.27
C TRP A 57 8.28 -7.76 -8.07
N MET A 58 7.33 -8.16 -8.93
CA MET A 58 7.49 -9.32 -9.80
C MET A 58 8.69 -9.18 -10.74
N VAL A 59 8.89 -7.98 -11.30
CA VAL A 59 10.00 -7.68 -12.20
C VAL A 59 11.33 -7.47 -11.47
N LEU A 60 11.35 -6.95 -10.24
CA LEU A 60 12.61 -6.74 -9.50
C LEU A 60 13.04 -7.98 -8.72
N LEU A 61 12.13 -8.63 -7.99
CA LEU A 61 12.44 -9.77 -7.11
C LEU A 61 12.26 -11.12 -7.78
N GLY A 62 11.43 -11.24 -8.82
CA GLY A 62 11.27 -12.50 -9.56
C GLY A 62 12.59 -13.04 -10.12
N TRP A 63 13.48 -12.15 -10.56
CA TRP A 63 14.80 -12.53 -11.03
C TRP A 63 15.74 -12.98 -9.91
N VAL A 64 15.62 -12.41 -8.71
CA VAL A 64 16.41 -12.83 -7.54
C VAL A 64 16.08 -14.28 -7.19
N VAL A 65 14.80 -14.64 -7.20
CA VAL A 65 14.36 -16.03 -6.96
C VAL A 65 14.87 -16.98 -8.04
N ASN A 66 14.84 -16.57 -9.31
CA ASN A 66 15.39 -17.36 -10.41
C ASN A 66 16.90 -17.61 -10.26
N ILE A 67 17.67 -16.55 -9.93
CA ILE A 67 19.11 -16.67 -9.71
C ILE A 67 19.39 -17.58 -8.53
N TRP A 68 18.66 -17.43 -7.42
CA TRP A 68 18.81 -18.30 -6.26
C TRP A 68 18.49 -19.76 -6.60
N SER A 69 17.41 -20.02 -7.35
CA SER A 69 17.03 -21.36 -7.81
C SER A 69 18.11 -22.01 -8.68
N ILE A 70 18.80 -21.23 -9.54
CA ILE A 70 19.93 -21.73 -10.33
C ILE A 70 21.09 -22.15 -9.42
N VAL A 71 21.46 -21.30 -8.45
CA VAL A 71 22.55 -21.60 -7.52
C VAL A 71 22.26 -22.87 -6.71
N ASP A 72 21.04 -22.98 -6.18
CA ASP A 72 20.57 -24.13 -5.42
C ASP A 72 20.59 -25.43 -6.25
N ALA A 73 20.12 -25.36 -7.51
CA ALA A 73 20.15 -26.50 -8.43
C ALA A 73 21.58 -26.96 -8.74
N VAL A 74 22.51 -26.02 -8.95
CA VAL A 74 23.92 -26.33 -9.21
C VAL A 74 24.60 -26.96 -7.99
N GLN A 75 24.35 -26.44 -6.79
CA GLN A 75 24.88 -27.02 -5.55
C GLN A 75 24.35 -28.44 -5.35
N THR A 76 23.04 -28.64 -5.49
CA THR A 76 22.38 -29.95 -5.39
C THR A 76 22.94 -30.95 -6.41
N ALA A 77 23.21 -30.51 -7.65
CA ALA A 77 23.79 -31.37 -8.68
C ALA A 77 25.23 -31.81 -8.34
N LYS A 78 26.07 -30.90 -7.82
CA LYS A 78 27.43 -31.20 -7.39
C LYS A 78 27.45 -32.22 -6.25
N GLU A 79 26.61 -32.02 -5.23
CA GLU A 79 26.47 -32.95 -4.11
C GLU A 79 26.03 -34.34 -4.57
N ARG A 80 25.07 -34.42 -5.49
CA ARG A 80 24.63 -35.71 -6.06
C ARG A 80 25.74 -36.39 -6.84
N ASN A 81 26.50 -35.67 -7.65
CA ASN A 81 27.57 -36.25 -8.45
C ASN A 81 28.70 -36.83 -7.58
N GLN A 82 29.05 -36.13 -6.50
CA GLN A 82 30.05 -36.61 -5.52
C GLN A 82 29.60 -37.87 -4.78
N ARG A 83 28.30 -38.05 -4.57
CA ARG A 83 27.76 -39.28 -3.97
C ARG A 83 27.78 -40.48 -4.93
N LEU A 84 27.64 -40.23 -6.24
CA LEU A 84 27.61 -41.28 -7.25
C LEU A 84 29.02 -41.71 -7.69
N LEU A 85 29.99 -40.81 -7.64
CA LEU A 85 31.38 -41.06 -8.02
C LEU A 85 32.27 -40.79 -6.79
N PRO A 86 32.38 -41.74 -5.84
CA PRO A 86 33.39 -41.64 -4.80
C PRO A 86 34.81 -41.61 -5.42
N PRO A 87 35.77 -40.93 -4.76
CA PRO A 87 37.12 -40.69 -5.29
C PRO A 87 37.92 -41.97 -5.57
#